data_AF-A0A960T1I0-F1
#
_entry.id   AF-A0A960T1I0-F1
#
_cell.length_a   1.000
_cell.length_b   1.000
_cell.length_c   1.000
_cell.angle_alpha   90.00
_cell.angle_beta   90.00
_cell.angle_gamma   90.00
#
_symmetry.space_group_name_H-M   'P 1'
#
loop_
_entity.id
_entity.type
_entity.pdbx_description
1 polymer ?
#
loop_
_entity_poly.entity_id
_entity_poly.type
_entity_poly.pdbx_seq_one_letter_code
_entity_poly.pdbx_strand_id
1 'polypeptide(L)'
;MSAHSIFEDAPIGSMVAWSDGTPRPPERFTRKLAAWRNNNSKGRLIRKEPPRSRPTYSPPAGFTLHEADFGSGGVIAIRVHRSFSVDTTLQFTVVERPAPGTVRVFDRAGDNAELVHLAPHRAAAEEWLSRHGYPNAVLDEVTADEVAADVVEGRVA
;
A
#
# COMPACT_ATOMS: atom_id res chain seq x y z
N MET A 1 -15.24 2.62 0.93
CA MET A 1 -14.94 1.57 -0.08
C MET A 1 -14.70 0.23 0.63
N SER A 2 -14.89 -0.90 -0.07
CA SER A 2 -14.56 -2.24 0.43
C SER A 2 -13.08 -2.57 0.16
N ALA A 3 -12.58 -3.66 0.76
CA ALA A 3 -11.25 -4.17 0.46
C ALA A 3 -11.12 -4.65 -1.00
N HIS A 4 -12.18 -5.21 -1.57
CA HIS A 4 -12.23 -5.60 -2.99
C HIS A 4 -11.99 -4.39 -3.90
N SER A 5 -12.64 -3.25 -3.66
CA SER A 5 -12.41 -2.03 -4.45
C SER A 5 -10.98 -1.51 -4.33
N ILE A 6 -10.34 -1.63 -3.16
CA ILE A 6 -8.90 -1.28 -3.04
C ILE A 6 -8.03 -2.23 -3.86
N PHE A 7 -8.35 -3.52 -3.85
CA PHE A 7 -7.59 -4.52 -4.59
C PHE A 7 -7.73 -4.35 -6.10
N GLU A 8 -8.89 -4.00 -6.63
CA GLU A 8 -9.08 -3.75 -8.06
C GLU A 8 -8.55 -2.36 -8.45
N ASP A 9 -9.08 -1.32 -7.81
CA ASP A 9 -9.06 0.05 -8.37
C ASP A 9 -7.92 0.93 -7.83
N ALA A 10 -7.41 0.66 -6.62
CA ALA A 10 -6.37 1.53 -6.05
C ALA A 10 -4.99 1.22 -6.64
N PRO A 11 -4.26 2.19 -7.23
CA PRO A 11 -2.93 1.94 -7.78
C PRO A 11 -1.94 1.71 -6.64
N ILE A 12 -0.98 0.81 -6.88
CA ILE A 12 0.13 0.56 -5.94
C ILE A 12 0.87 1.89 -5.72
N GLY A 13 1.24 2.19 -4.47
CA GLY A 13 1.80 3.47 -4.04
C GLY A 13 0.79 4.43 -3.40
N SER A 14 -0.52 4.16 -3.52
CA SER A 14 -1.58 4.95 -2.88
C SER A 14 -1.51 4.90 -1.36
N MET A 15 -1.83 6.01 -0.68
CA MET A 15 -2.07 6.02 0.75
C MET A 15 -3.51 5.58 1.02
N VAL A 16 -3.68 4.49 1.74
CA VAL A 16 -5.00 3.92 2.05
C VAL A 16 -5.21 3.94 3.56
N ALA A 17 -6.31 4.54 4.01
CA ALA A 17 -6.79 4.45 5.37
C ALA A 17 -7.80 3.29 5.51
N TRP A 18 -7.80 2.64 6.67
CA TRP A 18 -8.80 1.63 7.04
C TRP A 18 -9.45 1.97 8.38
N SER A 19 -10.69 1.51 8.57
CA SER A 19 -11.47 1.71 9.80
C SER A 19 -12.44 0.57 10.04
N ASP A 20 -12.65 0.21 11.31
CA ASP A 20 -13.75 -0.66 11.77
C ASP A 20 -15.02 0.14 12.15
N GLY A 21 -15.04 1.46 11.92
CA GLY A 21 -16.15 2.35 12.24
C GLY A 21 -16.28 2.71 13.72
N THR A 22 -15.42 2.20 14.60
CA THR A 22 -15.49 2.53 16.02
C THR A 22 -14.94 3.93 16.31
N PRO A 23 -15.53 4.70 17.24
CA PRO A 23 -15.08 6.05 17.53
C PRO A 23 -13.71 6.07 18.22
N ARG A 24 -12.87 7.06 17.86
CA ARG A 24 -11.53 7.22 18.43
C ARG A 24 -11.59 7.43 19.95
N PRO A 25 -10.92 6.59 20.76
CA PRO A 25 -10.85 6.79 22.20
C PRO A 25 -10.11 8.08 22.58
N PRO A 26 -10.48 8.74 23.70
CA PRO A 26 -9.72 9.87 24.23
C PRO A 26 -8.26 9.51 24.51
N GLU A 27 -7.36 10.48 24.31
CA GLU A 27 -5.90 10.24 24.34
C GLU A 27 -5.36 9.72 25.67
N ARG A 28 -6.04 10.06 26.78
CA ARG A 28 -5.69 9.55 28.12
C ARG A 28 -5.81 8.02 28.25
N PHE A 29 -6.61 7.36 27.40
CA PHE A 29 -6.78 5.91 27.42
C PHE A 29 -5.81 5.22 26.47
N THR A 30 -4.51 5.34 26.75
CA THR A 30 -3.41 4.89 25.88
C THR A 30 -3.56 3.45 25.38
N ARG A 31 -3.93 2.50 26.25
CA ARG A 31 -4.17 1.09 25.87
C ARG A 31 -5.34 0.93 24.90
N LYS A 32 -6.47 1.62 25.16
CA LYS A 32 -7.64 1.58 24.27
C LYS A 32 -7.33 2.23 22.95
N LEU A 33 -6.60 3.35 22.96
CA LEU A 33 -6.18 4.05 21.74
C LEU A 33 -5.23 3.20 20.90
N ALA A 34 -4.28 2.50 21.52
CA ALA A 34 -3.39 1.58 20.81
C ALA A 34 -4.18 0.42 20.17
N ALA A 35 -5.11 -0.20 20.91
CA ALA A 35 -5.97 -1.24 20.37
C ALA A 35 -6.86 -0.73 19.22
N TRP A 36 -7.41 0.48 19.35
CA TRP A 36 -8.20 1.12 18.31
C TRP A 36 -7.41 1.39 17.03
N ARG A 37 -6.16 1.88 17.16
CA ARG A 37 -5.27 2.15 16.02
C ARG A 37 -4.99 0.93 15.17
N ASN A 38 -5.00 -0.28 15.76
CA ASN A 38 -4.85 -1.50 14.96
C ASN A 38 -5.91 -1.56 13.85
N ASN A 39 -7.17 -1.26 14.14
CA ASN A 39 -8.22 -1.32 13.12
C ASN A 39 -8.55 0.04 12.50
N ASN A 40 -7.84 1.09 12.89
CA ASN A 40 -8.10 2.46 12.47
C ASN A 40 -6.78 3.20 12.25
N SER A 41 -6.17 2.98 11.09
CA SER A 41 -4.88 3.58 10.72
C SER A 41 -4.82 3.73 9.20
N LYS A 42 -3.64 4.07 8.68
CA LYS A 42 -3.39 4.25 7.26
C LYS A 42 -2.00 3.74 6.89
N GLY A 43 -1.83 3.37 5.63
CA GLY A 43 -0.57 2.89 5.12
C GLY A 43 -0.51 2.97 3.60
N ARG A 44 0.70 2.93 3.06
CA ARG A 44 0.92 2.95 1.62
C ARG A 44 0.68 1.56 1.05
N LEU A 45 -0.14 1.44 0.03
CA LEU A 45 -0.34 0.20 -0.71
C LEU A 45 0.95 -0.18 -1.39
N ILE A 46 1.58 -1.28 -0.96
CA ILE A 46 2.87 -1.72 -1.47
C ILE A 46 2.79 -3.01 -2.28
N ARG A 47 1.72 -3.79 -2.14
CA ARG A 47 1.61 -5.08 -2.81
C ARG A 47 0.16 -5.48 -2.99
N LYS A 48 -0.17 -6.03 -4.15
CA LYS A 48 -1.42 -6.74 -4.42
C LYS A 48 -1.10 -8.22 -4.70
N GLU A 49 -1.80 -9.11 -4.04
CA GLU A 49 -1.65 -10.56 -4.16
C GLU A 49 -2.92 -11.14 -4.79
N PRO A 50 -2.88 -11.56 -6.08
CA PRO A 50 -4.04 -12.16 -6.72
C PRO A 50 -4.35 -13.54 -6.13
N PRO A 51 -5.58 -14.07 -6.32
CA PRO A 51 -5.93 -15.41 -5.89
C PRO A 51 -4.96 -16.42 -6.50
N ARG A 52 -4.40 -17.30 -5.66
CA ARG A 52 -3.49 -18.35 -6.11
C ARG A 52 -4.18 -19.69 -6.00
N SER A 53 -4.35 -20.36 -7.13
CA SER A 53 -4.82 -21.75 -7.15
C SER A 53 -3.74 -22.65 -6.56
N ARG A 54 -3.98 -23.21 -5.37
CA ARG A 54 -3.18 -24.34 -4.86
C ARG A 54 -4.04 -25.60 -4.79
N PRO A 55 -3.44 -26.81 -4.91
CA PRO A 55 -4.18 -28.06 -4.95
C PRO A 55 -5.13 -28.32 -3.77
N THR A 56 -4.83 -27.75 -2.60
CA THR A 56 -5.56 -28.01 -1.35
C THR A 56 -6.23 -26.78 -0.74
N TYR A 57 -5.87 -25.56 -1.14
CA TYR A 57 -6.43 -24.32 -0.61
C TYR A 57 -6.06 -23.12 -1.48
N SER A 58 -7.04 -22.41 -2.01
CA SER A 58 -6.83 -21.14 -2.71
C SER A 58 -7.11 -20.00 -1.73
N PRO A 59 -6.10 -19.28 -1.22
CA PRO A 59 -6.35 -18.07 -0.46
C PRO A 59 -7.07 -17.04 -1.34
N PRO A 60 -8.00 -16.26 -0.78
CA PRO A 60 -8.62 -15.14 -1.50
C PRO A 60 -7.55 -14.11 -1.88
N ALA A 61 -7.91 -13.22 -2.82
CA ALA A 61 -7.09 -12.07 -3.15
C ALA A 61 -6.80 -11.23 -1.89
N GLY A 62 -5.69 -10.50 -1.92
CA GLY A 62 -5.35 -9.62 -0.81
C GLY A 62 -4.38 -8.54 -1.20
N PHE A 63 -4.09 -7.65 -0.27
CA PHE A 63 -3.11 -6.59 -0.46
C PHE A 63 -2.38 -6.29 0.85
N THR A 64 -1.22 -5.65 0.72
CA THR A 64 -0.37 -5.26 1.86
C THR A 64 -0.16 -3.76 1.86
N LEU A 65 -0.41 -3.14 3.01
CA LEU A 65 -0.11 -1.76 3.30
C LEU A 65 1.13 -1.65 4.17
N HIS A 66 2.04 -0.74 3.83
CA HIS A 66 3.13 -0.29 4.68
C HIS A 66 2.63 0.83 5.59
N GLU A 67 2.52 0.56 6.89
CA GLU A 67 1.96 1.49 7.89
C GLU A 67 3.02 2.46 8.42
N ALA A 68 4.17 1.95 8.84
CA ALA A 68 5.22 2.76 9.46
C ALA A 68 6.58 2.07 9.47
N ASP A 69 7.62 2.90 9.46
CA ASP A 69 8.99 2.52 9.77
C ASP A 69 9.36 3.04 11.17
N PHE A 70 9.97 2.19 11.99
CA PHE A 70 10.52 2.55 13.30
C PHE A 70 12.03 2.35 13.32
N GLY A 71 12.75 3.31 13.88
CA GLY A 71 14.20 3.32 13.82
C GLY A 71 14.82 4.52 14.53
N SER A 72 16.15 4.57 14.55
CA SER A 72 16.92 5.68 15.13
C SER A 72 18.17 5.95 14.30
N GLY A 73 18.66 7.19 14.28
CA GLY A 73 19.89 7.56 13.57
C GLY A 73 19.87 7.32 12.06
N GLY A 74 18.69 7.37 11.43
CA GLY A 74 18.53 7.10 9.99
C GLY A 74 18.49 5.60 9.62
N VAL A 75 18.58 4.70 10.61
CA VAL A 75 18.44 3.26 10.41
C VAL A 75 17.01 2.84 10.72
N ILE A 76 16.34 2.22 9.74
CA ILE A 76 15.04 1.56 9.94
C ILE A 76 15.28 0.20 10.59
N ALA A 77 14.83 0.04 11.84
CA ALA A 77 14.94 -1.22 12.58
C ALA A 77 13.73 -2.13 12.37
N ILE A 78 12.54 -1.55 12.20
CA ILE A 78 11.28 -2.29 12.07
C ILE A 78 10.42 -1.64 10.99
N ARG A 79 9.93 -2.43 10.04
CA ARG A 79 8.86 -2.06 9.12
C ARG A 79 7.55 -2.70 9.57
N VAL A 80 6.49 -1.92 9.68
CA VAL A 80 5.15 -2.42 10.04
C VAL A 80 4.32 -2.53 8.78
N HIS A 81 4.05 -3.77 8.38
CA HIS A 81 3.19 -4.09 7.26
C HIS A 81 1.87 -4.67 7.77
N ARG A 82 0.79 -4.38 7.06
CA ARG A 82 -0.53 -4.93 7.34
C ARG A 82 -1.15 -5.49 6.08
N SER A 83 -1.50 -6.77 6.13
CA SER A 83 -2.12 -7.47 5.00
C SER A 83 -3.62 -7.67 5.25
N PHE A 84 -4.39 -7.50 4.19
CA PHE A 84 -5.84 -7.65 4.20
C PHE A 84 -6.27 -8.63 3.11
N SER A 85 -7.22 -9.52 3.45
CA SER A 85 -8.01 -10.24 2.43
C SER A 85 -9.06 -9.29 1.85
N VAL A 86 -9.43 -9.48 0.59
CA VAL A 86 -10.58 -8.79 -0.03
C VAL A 86 -11.91 -9.05 0.70
N ASP A 87 -12.00 -10.12 1.50
CA ASP A 87 -13.20 -10.51 2.25
C ASP A 87 -13.33 -9.80 3.61
N THR A 88 -12.39 -8.92 3.99
CA THR A 88 -12.48 -8.22 5.27
C THR A 88 -13.67 -7.25 5.30
N THR A 89 -14.28 -7.11 6.48
CA THR A 89 -15.42 -6.20 6.72
C THR A 89 -14.98 -4.76 7.06
N LEU A 90 -13.68 -4.49 7.09
CA LEU A 90 -13.15 -3.14 7.31
C LEU A 90 -13.52 -2.22 6.14
N GLN A 91 -13.68 -0.94 6.46
CA GLN A 91 -13.91 0.09 5.46
C GLN A 91 -12.60 0.76 5.09
N PHE A 92 -12.43 1.06 3.81
CA PHE A 92 -11.22 1.67 3.28
C PHE A 92 -11.51 2.98 2.58
N THR A 93 -10.52 3.86 2.56
CA THR A 93 -10.51 5.12 1.83
C THR A 93 -9.12 5.36 1.24
N VAL A 94 -9.06 5.64 -0.06
CA VAL A 94 -7.83 6.13 -0.71
C VAL A 94 -7.69 7.60 -0.35
N VAL A 95 -6.68 7.91 0.44
CA VAL A 95 -6.40 9.26 0.97
C VAL A 95 -5.51 10.05 0.01
N GLU A 96 -4.61 9.36 -0.69
CA GLU A 96 -3.66 9.95 -1.61
C GLU A 96 -3.32 8.92 -2.68
N ARG A 97 -3.10 9.39 -3.91
CA ARG A 97 -2.68 8.56 -5.05
C ARG A 97 -1.31 9.06 -5.54
N PRO A 98 -0.45 8.18 -6.09
CA PRO A 98 0.82 8.61 -6.65
C PRO A 98 0.61 9.65 -7.75
N ALA A 99 1.39 10.73 -7.73
CA ALA A 99 1.31 11.76 -8.75
C ALA A 99 1.90 11.26 -10.08
N PRO A 100 1.40 11.73 -11.23
CA PRO A 100 2.06 11.50 -12.51
C PRO A 100 3.53 11.94 -12.48
N GLY A 101 4.40 11.17 -13.13
CA GLY A 101 5.85 11.38 -13.16
C GLY A 101 6.61 10.82 -11.95
N THR A 102 5.90 10.36 -10.90
CA THR A 102 6.54 9.57 -9.84
C THR A 102 6.93 8.19 -10.38
N VAL A 103 7.95 7.56 -9.77
CA VAL A 103 8.44 6.25 -10.20
C VAL A 103 8.32 5.26 -9.06
N ARG A 104 7.52 4.22 -9.29
CA ARG A 104 7.39 3.04 -8.45
C ARG A 104 8.61 2.16 -8.67
N VAL A 105 9.27 1.79 -7.58
CA VAL A 105 10.37 0.82 -7.59
C VAL A 105 9.89 -0.47 -6.96
N PHE A 106 9.75 -1.51 -7.78
CA PHE A 106 9.39 -2.85 -7.34
C PHE A 106 10.63 -3.70 -7.08
N ASP A 107 10.55 -4.63 -6.12
CA ASP A 107 11.65 -5.57 -5.80
C ASP A 107 11.96 -6.54 -6.96
N ARG A 108 10.96 -6.86 -7.79
CA ARG A 108 11.03 -7.74 -8.96
C ARG A 108 9.88 -7.46 -9.94
N ALA A 109 9.94 -8.11 -11.10
CA ALA A 109 8.83 -8.15 -12.06
C ALA A 109 7.73 -9.15 -11.65
N GLY A 110 6.51 -8.91 -12.13
CA GLY A 110 5.39 -9.84 -12.09
C GLY A 110 4.41 -9.62 -10.95
N ASP A 111 3.38 -10.49 -10.91
CA ASP A 111 2.33 -10.42 -9.91
C ASP A 111 2.90 -10.55 -8.49
N ASN A 112 2.32 -9.83 -7.52
CA ASN A 112 2.75 -9.83 -6.13
C ASN A 112 4.19 -9.30 -5.91
N ALA A 113 4.73 -8.52 -6.86
CA ALA A 113 5.88 -7.67 -6.63
C ALA A 113 5.59 -6.64 -5.53
N GLU A 114 6.59 -6.34 -4.72
CA GLU A 114 6.49 -5.39 -3.61
C GLU A 114 7.10 -4.06 -4.01
N LEU A 115 6.34 -2.98 -3.84
CA LEU A 115 6.82 -1.61 -3.94
C LEU A 115 7.75 -1.33 -2.76
N VAL A 116 9.04 -1.21 -3.05
CA VAL A 116 10.08 -0.96 -2.04
C VAL A 116 10.45 0.51 -1.92
N HIS A 117 10.16 1.30 -2.95
CA HIS A 117 10.36 2.74 -2.96
C HIS A 117 9.42 3.45 -3.95
N LEU A 118 9.01 4.67 -3.62
CA LEU A 118 8.27 5.56 -4.51
C LEU A 118 9.08 6.84 -4.66
N ALA A 119 9.72 7.00 -5.81
CA ALA A 119 10.59 8.12 -6.11
C ALA A 119 9.82 9.27 -6.79
N PRO A 120 10.25 10.54 -6.62
CA PRO A 120 9.61 11.67 -7.28
C PRO A 120 9.82 11.69 -8.80
N HIS A 121 10.86 11.04 -9.32
CA HIS A 121 11.18 10.92 -10.73
C HIS A 121 12.22 9.81 -10.95
N ARG A 122 12.45 9.44 -12.21
CA ARG A 122 13.33 8.32 -12.59
C ARG A 122 14.77 8.44 -12.07
N ALA A 123 15.41 9.60 -12.23
CA ALA A 123 16.79 9.78 -11.76
C ALA A 123 16.95 9.55 -10.24
N ALA A 124 15.96 9.95 -9.43
CA ALA A 124 15.96 9.70 -7.99
C ALA A 124 15.76 8.21 -7.67
N ALA A 125 14.95 7.50 -8.45
CA ALA A 125 14.78 6.05 -8.32
C ALA A 125 16.09 5.29 -8.59
N GLU A 126 16.81 5.70 -9.64
CA GLU A 126 18.10 5.10 -10.02
C GLU A 126 19.19 5.39 -8.97
N GLU A 127 19.27 6.61 -8.45
CA GLU A 127 20.17 6.96 -7.33
C GLU A 127 19.81 6.22 -6.04
N TRP A 128 18.53 5.98 -5.80
CA TRP A 128 18.10 5.17 -4.67
C TRP A 128 18.54 3.71 -4.88
N LEU A 129 18.31 3.11 -6.04
CA LEU A 129 18.72 1.74 -6.35
C LEU A 129 20.24 1.54 -6.29
N SER A 130 21.05 2.53 -6.68
CA SER A 130 22.51 2.40 -6.58
C SER A 130 23.00 2.25 -5.13
N ARG A 131 22.17 2.61 -4.15
CA ARG A 131 22.44 2.50 -2.71
C ARG A 131 21.68 1.35 -2.04
N HIS A 132 20.79 0.66 -2.75
CA HIS A 132 19.91 -0.37 -2.18
C HIS A 132 20.01 -1.66 -2.99
N GLY A 133 20.23 -2.78 -2.31
CA GLY A 133 20.47 -4.09 -2.94
C GLY A 133 19.23 -4.77 -3.52
N TYR A 134 18.66 -4.23 -4.59
CA TYR A 134 17.55 -4.83 -5.33
C TYR A 134 17.97 -5.18 -6.77
N PRO A 135 18.65 -6.33 -6.98
CA PRO A 135 19.24 -6.68 -8.28
C PRO A 135 18.22 -6.94 -9.39
N ASN A 136 16.98 -7.27 -9.02
CA ASN A 136 15.89 -7.56 -9.96
C ASN A 136 14.87 -6.43 -10.05
N ALA A 137 15.20 -5.24 -9.53
CA ALA A 137 14.24 -4.16 -9.41
C ALA A 137 13.63 -3.74 -10.76
N VAL A 138 12.36 -3.39 -10.74
CA VAL A 138 11.64 -2.84 -11.90
C VAL A 138 11.19 -1.42 -11.56
N LEU A 139 11.47 -0.50 -12.47
CA LEU A 139 11.00 0.88 -12.42
C LEU A 139 9.73 1.00 -13.26
N ASP A 140 8.67 1.54 -12.67
CA ASP A 140 7.38 1.79 -13.30
C ASP A 140 6.98 3.25 -13.06
N GLU A 141 6.89 4.03 -14.13
CA GLU A 141 6.54 5.45 -14.05
C GLU A 141 5.02 5.63 -14.05
N VAL A 142 4.52 6.39 -13.09
CA VAL A 142 3.09 6.73 -13.00
C VAL A 142 2.76 7.70 -14.12
N THR A 143 1.94 7.27 -15.07
CA THR A 143 1.59 8.09 -16.23
C THR A 143 0.38 8.97 -15.95
N ALA A 144 0.25 10.08 -16.68
CA ALA A 144 -0.91 10.96 -16.57
C ALA A 144 -2.21 10.25 -17.02
N ASP A 145 -2.12 9.36 -18.01
CA ASP A 145 -3.25 8.60 -18.53
C ASP A 145 -3.77 7.57 -17.51
N GLU A 146 -2.87 6.91 -16.76
CA GLU A 146 -3.23 6.03 -15.64
C GLU A 146 -4.04 6.80 -14.58
N VAL A 147 -3.58 8.00 -14.21
CA VAL A 147 -4.27 8.83 -13.22
C VAL A 147 -5.60 9.36 -13.75
N ALA A 148 -5.67 9.71 -15.04
CA ALA A 148 -6.91 10.17 -15.66
C ALA A 148 -7.98 9.08 -15.73
N ALA A 149 -7.60 7.84 -16.08
CA ALA A 149 -8.51 6.69 -16.08
C ALA A 149 -9.12 6.43 -14.70
N ASP A 150 -8.28 6.52 -13.67
CA ASP A 150 -8.69 6.29 -12.28
C ASP A 150 -9.57 7.43 -11.70
N VAL A 151 -9.39 8.68 -12.13
CA VAL A 151 -10.29 9.81 -11.77
C VAL A 151 -11.69 9.62 -12.35
N VAL A 152 -11.80 9.00 -13.54
CA VAL A 152 -13.10 8.69 -14.14
C VAL A 152 -13.79 7.60 -13.33
N GLU A 153 -13.09 6.54 -12.97
CA GLU A 153 -13.64 5.39 -12.23
C GLU A 153 -14.02 5.75 -10.78
N GLY A 154 -13.20 6.58 -10.10
CA GLY A 154 -13.49 7.08 -8.76
C GLY A 154 -14.67 8.06 -8.65
N ARG A 155 -15.27 8.48 -9.77
CA ARG A 155 -16.55 9.24 -9.80
C ARG A 155 -17.78 8.35 -9.97
N VAL A 156 -17.61 7.07 -10.32
CA VAL A 156 -18.73 6.14 -10.60
C VAL A 156 -18.98 5.17 -9.44
N ALA A 157 -18.15 5.18 -8.39
CA ALA A 157 -18.27 4.33 -7.20
C ALA A 157 -18.97 5.00 -6.01
#